data_AF-A0A177C0W7-F1
#
_entry.id   AF-A0A177C0W7-F1
#
_cell.length_a   1.000
_cell.length_b   1.000
_cell.length_c   1.000
_cell.angle_alpha   90.00
_cell.angle_beta   90.00
_cell.angle_gamma   90.00
#
_symmetry.space_group_name_H-M   'P 1'
#
loop_
_entity.id
_entity.type
_entity.pdbx_description
1 polymer ?
#
loop_
_entity_poly.entity_id
_entity_poly.type
_entity_poly.pdbx_seq_one_letter_code
_entity_poly.pdbx_strand_id
1 'polypeptide(L)'
;MSGLIPLTIIKGAGFEHIPLPTGENATVADFHTTLTQTPSSNPTPITSGFYKIVAGPARSASYTFEEAKYVLQGQIDILDEATGITHHLVPGDYAFFPVGSQVQVCLPYRFF
;
A
#
# COMPACT_ATOMS: atom_id res chain seq x y z
N MET A 1 39.27 1.29 -5.10
CA MET A 1 38.56 1.34 -3.79
C MET A 1 37.32 0.48 -3.96
N SER A 2 37.05 -0.48 -3.07
CA SER A 2 35.85 -1.32 -3.19
C SER A 2 34.61 -0.44 -3.03
N GLY A 3 33.86 -0.25 -4.12
CA GLY A 3 32.66 0.58 -4.18
C GLY A 3 31.44 -0.09 -3.55
N LEU A 4 31.58 -0.59 -2.32
CA LEU A 4 30.46 -1.17 -1.58
C LEU A 4 29.64 -0.03 -0.97
N ILE A 5 28.34 -0.03 -1.28
CA ILE A 5 27.37 0.94 -0.77
C ILE A 5 26.71 0.34 0.48
N PRO A 6 26.60 1.09 1.59
CA PRO A 6 25.95 0.59 2.81
C PRO A 6 24.45 0.33 2.59
N LEU A 7 23.91 -0.68 3.28
CA LEU A 7 22.48 -0.97 3.30
C LEU A 7 21.74 0.05 4.17
N THR A 8 20.53 0.42 3.76
CA THR A 8 19.57 1.09 4.64
C THR A 8 18.77 0.05 5.41
N ILE A 9 18.88 0.08 6.75
CA ILE A 9 18.14 -0.83 7.63
C ILE A 9 17.41 -0.01 8.70
N ILE A 10 16.08 -0.11 8.72
CA ILE A 10 15.24 0.49 9.75
C ILE A 10 14.70 -0.63 10.62
N LYS A 11 15.32 -0.83 11.78
CA LYS A 11 14.87 -1.84 12.75
C LYS A 11 13.57 -1.37 13.39
N GLY A 12 12.59 -2.27 13.50
CA GLY A 12 11.30 -1.94 14.13
C GLY A 12 10.46 -0.93 13.35
N ALA A 13 10.63 -0.84 12.02
CA ALA A 13 9.79 0.01 11.16
C ALA A 13 8.29 -0.35 11.22
N GLY A 14 7.96 -1.55 11.67
CA GLY A 14 6.58 -1.97 11.95
C GLY A 14 6.06 -1.36 13.24
N PHE A 15 4.88 -0.77 13.18
CA PHE A 15 4.19 -0.28 14.36
C PHE A 15 2.83 -0.96 14.48
N GLU A 16 2.53 -1.38 15.69
CA GLU A 16 1.29 -2.08 16.06
C GLU A 16 0.07 -1.12 16.12
N HIS A 17 0.27 0.18 15.86
CA HIS A 17 -0.77 1.18 16.08
C HIS A 17 -0.75 2.31 15.05
N ILE A 18 -1.29 2.09 13.83
CA ILE A 18 -1.68 3.22 12.97
C ILE A 18 -2.94 3.86 13.54
N PRO A 19 -2.88 5.09 14.09
CA PRO A 19 -4.09 5.80 14.48
C PRO A 19 -4.86 6.16 13.21
N LEU A 20 -6.17 5.91 13.25
CA LEU A 20 -7.08 6.41 12.24
C LEU A 20 -7.43 7.86 12.57
N PRO A 21 -7.29 8.81 11.63
CA PRO A 21 -7.81 10.16 11.82
C PRO A 21 -9.31 10.13 12.11
N THR A 22 -9.80 11.06 12.93
CA THR A 22 -11.23 11.14 13.27
C THR A 22 -12.09 11.28 12.01
N GLY A 23 -13.05 10.37 11.84
CA GLY A 23 -13.95 10.36 10.68
C GLY A 23 -13.39 9.64 9.44
N GLU A 24 -12.14 9.18 9.48
CA GLU A 24 -11.55 8.37 8.41
C GLU A 24 -11.59 6.88 8.75
N ASN A 25 -11.78 6.04 7.73
CA ASN A 25 -11.75 4.58 7.86
C ASN A 25 -10.50 3.96 7.24
N ALA A 26 -9.58 4.76 6.72
CA ALA A 26 -8.29 4.31 6.22
C ALA A 26 -7.19 5.31 6.55
N THR A 27 -5.96 4.83 6.62
CA THR A 27 -4.78 5.65 6.89
C THR A 27 -3.54 4.99 6.31
N VAL A 28 -2.58 5.83 5.91
CA VAL A 28 -1.23 5.45 5.52
C VAL A 28 -0.26 5.96 6.57
N ALA A 29 0.80 5.19 6.82
CA ALA A 29 1.88 5.65 7.67
C ALA A 29 3.21 5.14 7.10
N ASP A 30 3.79 6.02 6.28
CA ASP A 30 5.08 5.85 5.65
C ASP A 30 6.18 6.00 6.71
N PHE A 31 7.14 5.08 6.68
CA PHE A 31 8.29 5.12 7.59
C PHE A 31 9.59 5.42 6.85
N HIS A 32 9.62 5.29 5.52
CA HIS A 32 10.82 5.60 4.75
C HIS A 32 10.54 5.94 3.29
N THR A 33 11.26 6.92 2.76
CA THR A 33 11.36 7.19 1.33
C THR A 33 12.83 7.23 0.94
N THR A 34 13.19 6.52 -0.13
CA THR A 34 14.53 6.55 -0.72
C THR A 34 14.43 6.97 -2.18
N LEU A 35 15.39 7.75 -2.68
CA LEU A 35 15.54 7.97 -4.11
C LEU A 35 16.39 6.86 -4.72
N THR A 36 15.92 6.28 -5.83
CA THR A 36 16.67 5.26 -6.56
C THR A 36 17.97 5.84 -7.11
N GLN A 37 19.01 5.01 -7.09
CA GLN A 37 20.28 5.28 -7.78
C GLN A 37 20.43 4.42 -9.04
N THR A 38 19.34 3.77 -9.48
CA THR A 38 19.29 3.08 -10.76
C THR A 38 19.64 4.08 -11.85
N PRO A 39 20.57 3.76 -12.78
CA PRO A 39 20.93 4.67 -13.86
C PRO A 39 19.70 5.07 -14.69
N SER A 40 19.23 6.29 -14.50
CA SER A 40 18.11 6.90 -15.21
C SER A 40 18.35 8.41 -15.31
N SER A 41 17.60 9.09 -16.19
CA SER A 41 17.68 10.55 -16.31
C SER A 41 17.15 11.29 -15.08
N ASN A 42 16.27 10.64 -14.30
CA ASN A 42 15.65 11.20 -13.11
C ASN A 42 15.55 10.12 -12.01
N PRO A 43 16.14 10.33 -10.82
CA PRO A 43 15.92 9.47 -9.66
C PRO A 43 14.44 9.36 -9.32
N THR A 44 13.96 8.15 -9.05
CA THR A 44 12.57 7.88 -8.68
C THR A 44 12.45 7.58 -7.18
N PRO A 45 11.44 8.11 -6.47
CA PRO A 45 11.22 7.76 -5.08
C PRO A 45 10.65 6.34 -4.95
N ILE A 46 11.11 5.62 -3.93
CA ILE A 46 10.47 4.41 -3.41
C ILE A 46 10.08 4.73 -1.97
N THR A 47 8.79 4.66 -1.68
CA THR A 47 8.24 4.88 -0.33
C THR A 47 7.76 3.54 0.25
N SER A 48 8.08 3.31 1.51
CA SER A 48 7.66 2.14 2.28
C SER A 48 6.84 2.60 3.49
N GLY A 49 5.72 1.94 3.71
CA GLY A 49 4.76 2.31 4.73
C GLY A 49 3.79 1.20 5.05
N PHE A 50 2.91 1.47 5.99
CA PHE A 50 1.77 0.62 6.30
C PHE A 50 0.50 1.29 5.82
N TYR A 51 -0.42 0.45 5.36
CA TYR A 51 -1.78 0.84 5.06
C TYR A 51 -2.71 0.11 6.02
N LYS A 52 -3.57 0.86 6.70
CA LYS A 52 -4.62 0.31 7.56
C LYS A 52 -5.96 0.82 7.07
N ILE A 53 -6.91 -0.08 6.96
CA ILE A 53 -8.31 0.21 6.70
C ILE A 53 -9.16 -0.50 7.74
N VAL A 54 -10.30 0.10 8.11
CA VAL A 54 -11.37 -0.50 8.92
C VAL A 54 -12.69 -0.45 8.17
N ALA A 55 -13.66 -1.24 8.63
CA ALA A 55 -14.99 -1.28 8.03
C ALA A 55 -15.60 0.12 7.94
N GLY A 56 -16.18 0.43 6.77
CA GLY A 56 -16.65 1.77 6.44
C GLY A 56 -16.97 1.89 4.94
N PRO A 57 -17.25 3.10 4.46
CA PRO A 57 -17.51 3.35 3.05
C PRO A 57 -16.35 2.90 2.16
N ALA A 58 -16.67 2.46 0.95
CA ALA A 58 -15.67 2.20 -0.08
C ALA A 58 -14.92 3.50 -0.43
N ARG A 59 -13.62 3.38 -0.70
CA ARG A 59 -12.75 4.49 -1.10
C ARG A 59 -12.27 4.27 -2.52
N SER A 60 -12.61 5.19 -3.42
CA SER A 60 -12.05 5.22 -4.77
C SER A 60 -10.61 5.70 -4.73
N ALA A 61 -9.75 5.06 -5.52
CA ALA A 61 -8.36 5.46 -5.70
C ALA A 61 -7.99 5.42 -7.20
N SER A 62 -7.29 6.45 -7.65
CA SER A 62 -6.72 6.54 -9.00
C SER A 62 -5.21 6.67 -8.91
N TYR A 63 -4.49 5.76 -9.55
CA TYR A 63 -3.05 5.61 -9.38
C TYR A 63 -2.28 6.38 -10.44
N THR A 64 -1.61 7.46 -10.02
CA THR A 64 -0.64 8.21 -10.85
C THR A 64 0.81 7.76 -10.62
N PHE A 65 1.00 6.76 -9.76
CA PHE A 65 2.26 6.11 -9.41
C PHE A 65 2.03 4.62 -9.19
N GLU A 66 3.11 3.85 -9.23
CA GLU A 66 3.11 2.42 -8.96
C GLU A 66 2.96 2.16 -7.46
N GLU A 67 1.98 1.35 -7.07
CA GLU A 67 1.81 0.92 -5.68
C GLU A 67 1.76 -0.61 -5.60
N ALA A 68 2.39 -1.16 -4.57
CA ALA A 68 2.25 -2.57 -4.22
C ALA A 68 1.77 -2.69 -2.79
N LYS A 69 0.83 -3.59 -2.55
CA LYS A 69 0.36 -3.95 -1.21
C LYS A 69 0.51 -5.43 -0.98
N TYR A 70 1.04 -5.78 0.19
CA TYR A 70 1.08 -7.15 0.69
C TYR A 70 0.23 -7.21 1.96
N VAL A 71 -0.75 -8.11 2.00
CA VAL A 71 -1.69 -8.18 3.12
C VAL A 71 -1.03 -8.89 4.30
N LEU A 72 -0.81 -8.15 5.39
CA LEU A 72 -0.19 -8.68 6.61
C LEU A 72 -1.22 -9.29 7.57
N GLN A 73 -2.40 -8.68 7.68
CA GLN A 73 -3.46 -9.09 8.59
C GLN A 73 -4.81 -8.59 8.09
N GLY A 74 -5.87 -9.31 8.46
CA GLY A 74 -7.25 -8.94 8.12
C GLY A 74 -7.58 -9.34 6.69
N GLN A 75 -8.46 -8.58 6.06
CA GLN A 75 -8.91 -8.82 4.69
C GLN A 75 -9.22 -7.49 4.02
N ILE A 76 -9.32 -7.45 2.71
CA ILE A 76 -9.72 -6.27 1.96
C ILE A 76 -10.37 -6.69 0.63
N ASP A 77 -11.48 -6.05 0.29
CA ASP A 77 -12.10 -6.22 -1.03
C ASP A 77 -11.67 -5.05 -1.92
N ILE A 78 -11.20 -5.38 -3.13
CA ILE A 78 -10.77 -4.41 -4.13
C ILE A 78 -11.57 -4.66 -5.41
N LEU A 79 -12.43 -3.71 -5.76
CA LEU A 79 -13.05 -3.66 -7.08
C LEU A 79 -12.03 -3.07 -8.06
N ASP A 80 -11.58 -3.89 -9.01
CA ASP A 80 -10.86 -3.42 -10.20
C ASP A 80 -11.87 -2.85 -11.20
N GLU A 81 -11.87 -1.54 -11.39
CA GLU A 81 -12.82 -0.88 -12.28
C GLU A 81 -12.58 -1.22 -13.75
N ALA A 82 -11.37 -1.64 -14.13
CA ALA A 82 -11.06 -1.99 -15.51
C ALA A 82 -11.71 -3.32 -15.92
N THR A 83 -11.81 -4.28 -14.99
CA THR A 83 -12.40 -5.60 -15.24
C THR A 83 -13.80 -5.76 -14.66
N GLY A 84 -14.19 -4.90 -13.72
CA GLY A 84 -15.43 -5.02 -12.94
C GLY A 84 -15.39 -6.14 -11.90
N ILE A 85 -14.23 -6.77 -11.67
CA ILE A 85 -14.07 -7.89 -10.74
C ILE A 85 -13.70 -7.36 -9.36
N THR A 86 -14.37 -7.89 -8.33
CA THR A 86 -13.95 -7.67 -6.94
C THR A 86 -13.04 -8.80 -6.47
N HIS A 87 -11.83 -8.44 -6.09
CA HIS A 87 -10.84 -9.35 -5.52
C HIS A 87 -10.89 -9.29 -3.99
N HIS A 88 -11.07 -10.45 -3.36
CA HIS A 88 -11.01 -10.59 -1.91
C HIS A 88 -9.60 -11.01 -1.51
N LEU A 89 -8.86 -10.10 -0.89
CA LEU A 89 -7.47 -10.34 -0.49
C LEU A 89 -7.38 -10.62 1.02
N VAL A 90 -6.59 -11.64 1.38
CA VAL A 90 -6.38 -12.14 2.74
C VAL A 90 -4.88 -12.19 3.06
N PRO A 91 -4.45 -12.49 4.31
CA PRO A 91 -3.03 -12.44 4.67
C PRO A 91 -2.20 -13.36 3.79
N GLY A 92 -1.13 -12.82 3.21
CA GLY A 92 -0.29 -13.53 2.24
C GLY A 92 -0.49 -13.10 0.80
N ASP A 93 -1.61 -12.43 0.48
CA ASP A 93 -1.88 -11.96 -0.88
C ASP A 93 -1.11 -10.69 -1.23
N TYR A 94 -0.78 -10.57 -2.51
CA TYR A 94 -0.07 -9.44 -3.10
C TYR A 94 -0.95 -8.79 -4.18
N ALA A 95 -1.05 -7.47 -4.12
CA ALA A 95 -1.70 -6.65 -5.14
C ALA A 95 -0.72 -5.61 -5.67
N PHE A 96 -0.74 -5.42 -6.98
CA PHE A 96 0.03 -4.41 -7.68
C PHE A 96 -0.91 -3.51 -8.45
N PHE A 97 -0.75 -2.20 -8.27
CA PHE A 97 -1.58 -1.16 -8.87
C PHE A 97 -0.71 -0.39 -9.86
N PRO A 98 -0.73 -0.77 -11.15
CA PRO A 98 0.02 -0.04 -12.16
C PRO A 98 -0.49 1.38 -12.35
N VAL A 99 0.38 2.28 -12.83
CA VAL A 99 -0.05 3.63 -13.24
C VAL A 99 -1.24 3.55 -14.19
N GLY A 100 -2.28 4.34 -13.88
CA GLY A 100 -3.55 4.35 -14.60
C GLY A 100 -4.63 3.44 -14.01
N SER A 101 -4.31 2.61 -13.01
CA SER A 101 -5.32 1.79 -12.32
C SER A 101 -6.36 2.66 -11.61
N GLN A 102 -7.61 2.19 -11.65
CA GLN A 102 -8.72 2.76 -10.90
C GLN A 102 -9.39 1.63 -10.11
N VAL A 103 -9.54 1.84 -8.81
CA VAL A 103 -10.08 0.82 -7.91
C VAL A 103 -11.02 1.43 -6.88
N GLN A 104 -11.90 0.59 -6.33
CA GLN A 104 -12.62 0.89 -5.10
C GLN A 104 -12.22 -0.11 -4.03
N VAL A 105 -11.77 0.42 -2.90
CA VAL A 105 -11.29 -0.36 -1.78
C VAL A 105 -12.33 -0.33 -0.67
N CYS A 106 -12.80 -1.48 -0.22
CA CYS A 106 -13.70 -1.56 0.91
C CYS A 106 -13.34 -2.72 1.84
N LEU A 107 -13.73 -2.57 3.10
CA LEU A 107 -13.74 -3.66 4.05
C LEU A 107 -15.18 -4.11 4.20
N PRO A 108 -15.54 -5.32 3.75
CA PRO A 108 -16.92 -5.79 3.85
C PRO A 108 -17.29 -5.96 5.33
N TYR A 109 -18.48 -5.50 5.73
CA TYR A 109 -19.11 -5.88 6.99
C TYR A 109 -19.59 -7.34 6.90
N ARG A 110 -18.68 -8.30 6.81
CA ARG A 110 -19.05 -9.71 6.85
C ARG A 110 -18.91 -10.22 8.29
N PHE A 111 -20.06 -10.47 8.90
CA PHE A 111 -20.19 -11.36 10.05
C PHE A 111 -19.98 -12.79 9.53
N PHE A 112 -18.99 -13.50 10.06
CA PHE A 112 -18.93 -14.95 9.94
C PHE A 112 -19.87 -15.58 10.98
#